data_AF-A0A7C2UW13-F1
#
_entry.id   AF-A0A7C2UW13-F1
#
_cell.length_a   1.000
_cell.length_b   1.000
_cell.length_c   1.000
_cell.angle_alpha   90.00
_cell.angle_beta   90.00
_cell.angle_gamma   90.00
#
_symmetry.space_group_name_H-M   'P 1'
#
loop_
_entity.id
_entity.type
_entity.pdbx_description
1 polymer ?
#
loop_
_entity_poly.entity_id
_entity_poly.type
_entity_poly.pdbx_seq_one_letter_code
_entity_poly.pdbx_strand_id
1 'polypeptide(L)'
;MVVVPGFVKDVVQRCLVELGLGLGSGGCGLLVGDCGSVGGLSGVPGVYILVDGGVVLYVGEAGDVARRFGGEHCKARIGASEGVTRFLMYLLGEVCMRSDEWVRLSVVDRERFIVNRILKPTINKLTIITVTCPQLKNPKTRSRNRERLKLEKCLINELKPILQYTPRKP
;
A
#
# COMPACT_ATOMS: atom_id res chain seq x y z
N MET A 1 5.13 -9.44 -17.27
CA MET A 1 5.87 -8.24 -16.84
C MET A 1 4.82 -7.24 -16.37
N VAL A 2 4.79 -6.90 -15.07
CA VAL A 2 3.78 -5.98 -14.54
C VAL A 2 4.23 -4.55 -14.88
N VAL A 3 3.39 -3.80 -15.59
CA VAL A 3 3.70 -2.46 -16.09
C VAL A 3 3.05 -1.43 -15.18
N VAL A 4 3.77 -0.37 -14.80
CA VAL A 4 3.17 0.78 -14.11
C VAL A 4 2.12 1.40 -15.02
N PRO A 5 0.86 1.56 -14.59
CA PRO A 5 -0.09 2.34 -15.36
C PRO A 5 0.48 3.74 -15.61
N GLY A 6 0.50 4.21 -16.86
CA GLY A 6 1.18 5.45 -17.25
C GLY A 6 0.84 6.64 -16.34
N PHE A 7 -0.45 6.78 -16.00
CA PHE A 7 -0.93 7.86 -15.12
C PHE A 7 -0.30 7.83 -13.71
N VAL A 8 -0.03 6.64 -13.15
CA VAL A 8 0.59 6.53 -11.81
C VAL A 8 2.03 7.03 -11.88
N LYS A 9 2.77 6.65 -12.93
CA LYS A 9 4.15 7.11 -13.13
C LYS A 9 4.21 8.63 -13.27
N ASP A 10 3.31 9.21 -14.04
CA ASP A 10 3.25 10.66 -14.27
C ASP A 10 2.94 11.42 -12.97
N VAL A 11 1.98 10.94 -12.19
CA VAL A 11 1.64 11.54 -10.89
C VAL A 11 2.79 11.40 -9.89
N VAL A 12 3.44 10.24 -9.83
CA VAL A 12 4.63 10.05 -8.99
C VAL A 12 5.72 11.04 -9.38
N GLN A 13 5.98 11.21 -10.68
CA GLN A 13 6.97 12.16 -11.16
C GLN A 13 6.61 13.60 -10.75
N ARG A 14 5.36 14.03 -10.93
CA ARG A 14 4.92 15.37 -10.49
C ARG A 14 5.10 15.58 -8.99
N CYS A 15 4.63 14.63 -8.17
CA CYS A 15 4.77 14.71 -6.72
C CYS A 15 6.23 14.73 -6.25
N LEU A 16 7.14 14.03 -6.95
CA LEU A 16 8.56 14.10 -6.66
C LEU A 16 9.14 15.48 -7.01
N VAL A 17 8.78 16.04 -8.17
CA VAL A 17 9.23 17.37 -8.60
C VAL A 17 8.79 18.46 -7.63
N GLU A 18 7.56 18.41 -7.11
CA GLU A 18 7.06 19.35 -6.09
C GLU A 18 7.90 19.33 -4.80
N LEU A 19 8.58 18.21 -4.52
CA LEU A 19 9.46 18.05 -3.37
C LEU A 19 10.92 18.36 -3.69
N GLY A 20 11.23 18.81 -4.91
CA GLY A 20 12.61 19.00 -5.39
C GLY A 20 13.36 17.69 -5.59
N LEU A 21 12.64 16.58 -5.80
CA LEU A 21 13.18 15.24 -6.04
C LEU A 21 12.96 14.82 -7.50
N GLY A 22 13.75 13.87 -7.98
CA GLY A 22 13.64 13.33 -9.34
C GLY A 22 13.80 11.82 -9.39
N LEU A 23 13.33 11.19 -10.46
CA LEU A 23 13.55 9.77 -10.74
C LEU A 23 14.91 9.54 -11.42
N GLY A 24 15.54 8.40 -11.18
CA GLY A 24 16.73 7.95 -11.91
C GLY A 24 18.04 7.96 -11.10
N SER A 25 19.18 7.98 -11.79
CA SER A 25 20.50 7.83 -11.17
C SER A 25 20.79 8.93 -10.16
N GLY A 26 21.00 8.55 -8.90
CA GLY A 26 21.18 9.48 -7.76
C GLY A 26 19.88 10.04 -7.17
N GLY A 27 18.73 9.73 -7.76
CA GLY A 27 17.39 10.16 -7.31
C GLY A 27 16.56 9.03 -6.70
N CYS A 28 15.25 9.13 -6.88
CA CYS A 28 14.28 8.13 -6.46
C CYS A 28 14.18 6.99 -7.47
N GLY A 29 14.12 5.76 -6.95
CA GLY A 29 13.78 4.56 -7.68
C GLY A 29 12.27 4.33 -7.68
N LEU A 30 11.77 3.79 -8.78
CA LEU A 30 10.39 3.30 -8.91
C LEU A 30 10.44 1.79 -9.19
N LEU A 31 9.92 1.00 -8.26
CA LEU A 31 9.93 -0.45 -8.34
C LEU A 31 8.51 -0.96 -8.49
N VAL A 32 8.33 -1.96 -9.36
CA VAL A 32 7.04 -2.60 -9.60
C VAL A 32 7.16 -4.06 -9.22
N GLY A 33 6.17 -4.57 -8.50
CA GLY A 33 6.15 -5.97 -8.15
C GLY A 33 4.81 -6.41 -7.59
N ASP A 34 4.89 -7.53 -6.88
CA ASP A 34 3.81 -8.23 -6.21
C ASP A 34 4.27 -8.64 -4.79
N CYS A 35 3.45 -9.41 -4.07
CA CYS A 35 3.81 -9.98 -2.77
C CYS A 35 5.03 -10.90 -2.78
N GLY A 36 5.45 -11.44 -3.94
CA GLY A 36 6.68 -12.24 -4.06
C GLY A 36 7.94 -11.39 -4.20
N SER A 37 7.81 -10.14 -4.62
CA SER A 37 8.94 -9.32 -5.08
C SER A 37 9.59 -8.46 -3.98
N VAL A 38 9.08 -8.49 -2.74
CA VAL A 38 9.42 -7.50 -1.71
C VAL A 38 10.63 -7.84 -0.82
N GLY A 39 11.20 -9.03 -0.97
CA GLY A 39 12.37 -9.47 -0.20
C GLY A 39 13.59 -8.55 -0.35
N GLY A 40 13.78 -7.95 -1.53
CA GLY A 40 14.89 -7.03 -1.81
C GLY A 40 14.78 -5.65 -1.15
N LEU A 41 13.70 -5.37 -0.43
CA LEU A 41 13.42 -4.06 0.19
C LEU A 41 13.53 -4.06 1.72
N SER A 42 14.18 -5.08 2.30
CA SER A 42 14.36 -5.17 3.76
C SER A 42 15.11 -3.95 4.30
N GLY A 43 14.53 -3.30 5.32
CA GLY A 43 15.09 -2.09 5.91
C GLY A 43 15.06 -0.85 5.00
N VAL A 44 14.42 -0.92 3.83
CA VAL A 44 14.32 0.20 2.89
C VAL A 44 13.04 1.00 3.17
N PRO A 45 13.16 2.29 3.53
CA PRO A 45 12.01 3.17 3.68
C PRO A 45 11.51 3.68 2.33
N GLY A 46 10.21 3.96 2.26
CA GLY A 46 9.60 4.43 1.02
C GLY A 46 8.09 4.62 1.12
N VAL A 47 7.51 5.06 0.01
CA VAL A 47 6.06 5.13 -0.20
C VAL A 47 5.66 4.04 -1.16
N TYR A 48 4.55 3.36 -0.90
CA TYR A 48 4.03 2.30 -1.76
C TYR A 48 2.60 2.60 -2.17
N ILE A 49 2.23 2.14 -3.37
CA ILE A 49 0.94 2.32 -4.02
C ILE A 49 0.43 0.93 -4.40
N LEU A 50 -0.80 0.62 -3.99
CA LEU A 50 -1.47 -0.64 -4.30
C LEU A 50 -2.48 -0.40 -5.41
N VAL A 51 -2.33 -1.15 -6.50
CA VAL A 51 -3.09 -0.98 -7.74
C VAL A 51 -3.74 -2.29 -8.14
N ASP A 52 -5.01 -2.22 -8.58
CA ASP A 52 -5.75 -3.32 -9.18
C ASP A 52 -6.22 -2.93 -10.58
N GLY A 53 -5.66 -3.55 -11.63
CA GLY A 53 -6.13 -3.33 -13.01
C GLY A 53 -6.16 -1.87 -13.50
N GLY A 54 -5.36 -0.98 -12.91
CA GLY A 54 -5.36 0.46 -13.21
C GLY A 54 -6.14 1.33 -12.21
N VAL A 55 -6.78 0.73 -11.22
CA VAL A 55 -7.43 1.43 -10.09
C VAL A 55 -6.46 1.52 -8.93
N VAL A 56 -6.25 2.73 -8.39
CA VAL A 56 -5.44 2.93 -7.19
C VAL A 56 -6.31 2.67 -5.96
N LEU A 57 -5.95 1.66 -5.18
CA LEU A 57 -6.69 1.31 -3.97
C LEU A 57 -6.13 2.04 -2.74
N TYR A 58 -4.81 2.08 -2.59
CA TYR A 58 -4.18 2.57 -1.36
C TYR A 58 -2.78 3.13 -1.63
N VAL A 59 -2.42 4.16 -0.86
CA VAL A 59 -1.07 4.73 -0.80
C VAL A 59 -0.64 4.73 0.66
N GLY A 60 0.55 4.22 0.96
CA GLY A 60 1.07 4.23 2.33
C GLY A 60 2.56 4.51 2.40
N GLU A 61 3.01 5.05 3.52
CA GLU A 61 4.44 5.14 3.85
C GLU A 61 4.92 4.06 4.82
N ALA A 62 6.21 3.72 4.71
CA ALA A 62 6.87 2.85 5.66
C ALA A 62 8.33 3.25 5.89
N GLY A 63 8.78 3.10 7.14
CA GLY A 63 10.21 3.07 7.48
C GLY A 63 10.93 1.79 7.04
N ASP A 64 10.16 0.72 6.80
CA ASP A 64 10.61 -0.55 6.23
C ASP A 64 9.47 -1.09 5.35
N VAL A 65 9.63 -0.95 4.04
CA VAL A 65 8.62 -1.35 3.05
C VAL A 65 8.43 -2.87 3.06
N ALA A 66 9.51 -3.67 3.13
CA ALA A 66 9.37 -5.12 3.13
C ALA A 66 8.61 -5.63 4.36
N ARG A 67 8.87 -5.06 5.55
CA ARG A 67 8.13 -5.39 6.77
C ARG A 67 6.67 -4.98 6.64
N ARG A 68 6.40 -3.72 6.25
CA ARG A 68 5.03 -3.19 6.17
C ARG A 68 4.21 -3.94 5.13
N PHE A 69 4.75 -4.10 3.94
CA PHE A 69 4.02 -4.68 2.84
C PHE A 69 4.06 -6.23 2.90
N GLY A 70 5.23 -6.83 2.89
CA GLY A 70 5.36 -8.30 2.91
C GLY A 70 4.94 -8.94 4.23
N GLY A 71 5.27 -8.31 5.35
CA GLY A 71 4.99 -8.83 6.69
C GLY A 71 3.56 -8.60 7.18
N GLU A 72 2.92 -7.50 6.77
CA GLU A 72 1.59 -7.11 7.25
C GLU A 72 0.52 -7.18 6.15
N HIS A 73 0.69 -6.45 5.04
CA HIS A 73 -0.31 -6.44 3.94
C HIS A 73 -0.45 -7.78 3.23
N CYS A 74 0.62 -8.36 2.69
CA CYS A 74 0.59 -9.66 1.99
C CYS A 74 0.15 -10.83 2.88
N LYS A 75 0.37 -10.71 4.19
CA LYS A 75 -0.12 -11.69 5.16
C LYS A 75 -1.54 -11.38 5.65
N ALA A 76 -2.11 -10.26 5.21
CA ALA A 76 -3.39 -9.71 5.64
C ALA A 76 -3.60 -9.76 7.15
N ARG A 77 -2.58 -9.32 7.91
CA ARG A 77 -2.65 -9.30 9.38
C ARG A 77 -3.59 -8.20 9.84
N ILE A 78 -4.81 -8.59 10.23
CA ILE A 78 -5.82 -7.66 10.74
C ILE A 78 -5.25 -6.97 11.99
N GLY A 79 -5.38 -5.64 12.06
CA GLY A 79 -4.86 -4.83 13.16
C GLY A 79 -3.35 -4.51 13.10
N ALA A 80 -2.57 -5.15 12.22
CA ALA A 80 -1.14 -4.83 12.09
C ALA A 80 -0.88 -3.55 11.25
N SER A 81 -1.75 -3.27 10.30
CA SER A 81 -1.67 -2.13 9.37
C SER A 81 -3.05 -1.52 9.18
N GLU A 82 -3.13 -0.19 9.23
CA GLU A 82 -4.34 0.57 8.90
C GLU A 82 -4.87 0.19 7.50
N GLY A 83 -3.97 -0.02 6.54
CA GLY A 83 -4.36 -0.39 5.19
C GLY A 83 -5.08 -1.74 5.15
N VAL A 84 -4.65 -2.75 5.91
CA VAL A 84 -5.35 -4.04 5.99
C VAL A 84 -6.76 -3.86 6.57
N THR A 85 -6.92 -3.02 7.60
CA THR A 85 -8.24 -2.70 8.15
C THR A 85 -9.13 -2.00 7.11
N ARG A 86 -8.57 -1.08 6.30
CA ARG A 86 -9.32 -0.43 5.21
C ARG A 86 -9.74 -1.43 4.13
N PHE A 87 -8.87 -2.38 3.76
CA PHE A 87 -9.23 -3.47 2.85
C PHE A 87 -10.37 -4.33 3.40
N LEU A 88 -10.34 -4.64 4.70
CA LEU A 88 -11.44 -5.37 5.34
C LEU A 88 -12.77 -4.62 5.25
N MET A 89 -12.76 -3.30 5.49
CA MET A 89 -13.98 -2.49 5.36
C MET A 89 -14.45 -2.39 3.91
N TYR A 90 -13.53 -2.28 2.96
CA TYR A 90 -13.85 -2.26 1.53
C TYR A 90 -14.47 -3.57 1.05
N LEU A 91 -13.98 -4.71 1.54
CA LEU A 91 -14.49 -6.04 1.21
C LEU A 91 -15.61 -6.51 2.15
N LEU A 92 -16.14 -5.64 3.01
CA LEU A 92 -17.13 -6.04 4.01
C LEU A 92 -18.39 -6.65 3.36
N GLY A 93 -18.80 -6.13 2.19
CA GLY A 93 -19.90 -6.72 1.42
C GLY A 93 -19.63 -8.18 1.03
N GLU A 94 -18.45 -8.48 0.52
CA GLU A 94 -18.03 -9.84 0.17
C GLU A 94 -17.96 -10.75 1.41
N VAL A 95 -17.42 -10.24 2.52
CA VAL A 95 -17.39 -10.95 3.81
C VAL A 95 -18.81 -11.31 4.27
N CYS A 96 -19.74 -10.37 4.20
CA CYS A 96 -21.12 -10.56 4.64
C CYS A 96 -21.91 -11.52 3.72
N MET A 97 -21.69 -11.47 2.40
CA MET A 97 -22.32 -12.39 1.45
C MET A 97 -21.97 -13.86 1.71
N ARG A 98 -20.83 -14.12 2.36
CA ARG A 98 -20.34 -15.47 2.71
C ARG A 98 -20.54 -15.80 4.19
N SER A 99 -21.48 -15.13 4.85
CA SER A 99 -21.65 -15.22 6.31
C SER A 99 -22.06 -16.61 6.81
N ASP A 100 -22.78 -17.36 6.00
CA ASP A 100 -23.13 -18.76 6.25
C ASP A 100 -21.90 -19.66 6.43
N GLU A 101 -20.79 -19.37 5.74
CA GLU A 101 -19.54 -20.13 5.83
C GLU A 101 -18.75 -19.89 7.13
N TRP A 102 -18.91 -18.73 7.78
CA TRP A 102 -18.07 -18.35 8.93
C TRP A 102 -18.83 -18.03 10.22
N VAL A 103 -20.11 -17.71 10.18
CA VAL A 103 -20.86 -17.25 11.37
C VAL A 103 -20.93 -18.31 12.49
N ARG A 104 -20.84 -19.60 12.14
CA ARG A 104 -20.84 -20.70 13.13
C ARG A 104 -19.44 -21.05 13.66
N LEU A 105 -18.39 -20.44 13.12
CA LEU A 105 -17.02 -20.67 13.55
C LEU A 105 -16.68 -19.88 14.83
N SER A 106 -15.64 -20.32 15.53
CA SER A 106 -15.03 -19.56 16.62
C SER A 106 -14.48 -18.22 16.13
N VAL A 107 -14.27 -17.24 17.02
CA VAL A 107 -13.69 -15.93 16.64
C VAL A 107 -12.34 -16.09 15.91
N VAL A 108 -11.49 -17.01 16.39
CA VAL A 108 -10.17 -17.30 15.78
C VAL A 108 -10.33 -17.91 14.38
N ASP A 109 -11.27 -18.83 14.21
CA ASP A 109 -11.49 -19.48 12.92
C ASP A 109 -12.20 -18.56 11.91
N ARG A 110 -13.06 -17.65 12.39
CA ARG A 110 -13.65 -16.56 11.58
C ARG A 110 -12.56 -15.66 11.01
N GLU A 111 -11.65 -15.18 11.87
CA GLU A 111 -10.52 -14.37 11.42
C GLU A 111 -9.69 -15.14 10.39
N ARG A 112 -9.36 -16.41 10.68
CA ARG A 112 -8.59 -17.26 9.76
C ARG A 112 -9.30 -17.43 8.41
N PHE A 113 -10.62 -17.62 8.41
CA PHE A 113 -11.42 -17.72 7.20
C PHE A 113 -11.34 -16.42 6.38
N ILE A 114 -11.66 -15.27 7.00
CA ILE A 114 -11.66 -13.96 6.32
C ILE A 114 -10.26 -13.66 5.75
N VAL A 115 -9.21 -13.88 6.54
CA VAL A 115 -7.83 -13.64 6.12
C VAL A 115 -7.44 -14.52 4.94
N ASN A 116 -7.67 -15.83 5.02
CA ASN A 116 -7.13 -16.76 4.03
C ASN A 116 -8.01 -16.93 2.79
N ARG A 117 -9.33 -16.70 2.90
CA ARG A 117 -10.28 -16.90 1.80
C ARG A 117 -10.68 -15.62 1.08
N ILE A 118 -10.50 -14.46 1.71
CA ILE A 118 -10.96 -13.17 1.17
C ILE A 118 -9.78 -12.19 1.09
N LEU A 119 -9.21 -11.77 2.22
CA LEU A 119 -8.21 -10.69 2.24
C LEU A 119 -6.92 -11.03 1.50
N LYS A 120 -6.26 -12.15 1.85
CA LYS A 120 -5.00 -12.55 1.20
C LYS A 120 -5.16 -12.76 -0.31
N PRO A 121 -6.15 -13.53 -0.80
CA PRO A 121 -6.35 -13.68 -2.24
C PRO A 121 -6.51 -12.35 -2.97
N THR A 122 -7.22 -11.39 -2.38
CA THR A 122 -7.42 -10.07 -2.98
C THR A 122 -6.15 -9.24 -2.96
N ILE A 123 -5.48 -9.12 -1.81
CA ILE A 123 -4.25 -8.32 -1.68
C ILE A 123 -3.10 -8.89 -2.54
N ASN A 124 -2.98 -10.21 -2.64
CA ASN A 124 -1.88 -10.85 -3.39
C ASN A 124 -2.00 -10.68 -4.91
N LYS A 125 -3.17 -10.28 -5.43
CA LYS A 125 -3.37 -9.97 -6.86
C LYS A 125 -2.94 -8.55 -7.21
N LEU A 126 -2.72 -7.70 -6.22
CA LEU A 126 -2.43 -6.29 -6.44
C LEU A 126 -1.03 -6.09 -6.99
N THR A 127 -0.91 -5.14 -7.91
CA THR A 127 0.36 -4.57 -8.30
C THR A 127 0.82 -3.59 -7.22
N ILE A 128 2.08 -3.70 -6.80
CA ILE A 128 2.69 -2.75 -5.89
C ILE A 128 3.71 -1.92 -6.64
N ILE A 129 3.56 -0.61 -6.50
CA ILE A 129 4.53 0.35 -6.98
C ILE A 129 5.18 0.98 -5.75
N THR A 130 6.49 0.86 -5.62
CA THR A 130 7.25 1.42 -4.50
C THR A 130 8.18 2.53 -4.98
N VAL A 131 8.12 3.67 -4.30
CA VAL A 131 9.04 4.80 -4.47
C VAL A 131 10.03 4.80 -3.31
N THR A 132 11.32 4.69 -3.62
CA THR A 132 12.41 4.71 -2.62
C THR A 132 13.48 5.70 -3.04
N CYS A 133 14.04 6.45 -2.09
CA CYS A 133 15.19 7.34 -2.33
C CYS A 133 15.96 7.58 -1.03
N PRO A 134 17.24 7.99 -1.12
CA PRO A 134 18.02 8.40 0.06
C PRO A 134 17.32 9.43 0.94
N GLN A 135 16.61 10.39 0.33
CA GLN A 135 15.90 11.48 0.99
C GLN A 135 14.68 11.02 1.81
N LEU A 136 14.13 9.83 1.52
CA LEU A 136 13.01 9.25 2.26
C LEU A 136 13.46 8.43 3.47
N LYS A 137 14.77 8.31 3.71
CA LYS A 137 15.32 7.61 4.87
C LYS A 137 14.97 8.34 6.16
N ASN A 138 14.67 7.59 7.21
CA ASN A 138 14.44 8.22 8.51
C ASN A 138 15.70 9.00 8.93
N PRO A 139 15.55 10.21 9.49
CA PRO A 139 16.65 10.81 10.24
C PRO A 139 17.05 9.86 11.39
N LYS A 140 18.23 10.07 11.99
CA LYS A 140 18.76 9.20 13.08
C LYS A 140 17.81 9.02 14.29
N THR A 141 16.73 9.80 14.37
CA THR A 141 15.67 9.71 15.37
C THR A 141 14.51 8.81 14.93
N ARG A 142 13.79 8.20 15.89
CA ARG A 142 12.59 7.35 15.67
C ARG A 142 11.37 8.07 15.05
N SER A 143 11.53 9.31 14.61
CA SER A 143 10.47 10.12 14.01
C SER A 143 10.25 9.74 12.54
N ARG A 144 9.00 9.80 12.07
CA ARG A 144 8.70 9.65 10.64
C ARG A 144 9.43 10.72 9.83
N ASN A 145 9.95 10.33 8.67
CA ASN A 145 10.60 11.26 7.74
C ASN A 145 9.55 12.21 7.13
N ARG A 146 9.85 13.52 7.09
CA ARG A 146 8.89 14.56 6.69
C ARG A 146 8.62 14.50 5.19
N GLU A 147 9.64 14.24 4.38
CA GLU A 147 9.60 14.14 2.93
C GLU A 147 8.74 12.95 2.50
N ARG A 148 8.86 11.82 3.20
CA ARG A 148 8.04 10.63 2.98
C ARG A 148 6.56 10.87 3.25
N LEU A 149 6.24 11.59 4.33
CA LEU A 149 4.86 12.00 4.63
C LEU A 149 4.32 13.01 3.61
N LYS A 150 5.15 13.96 3.14
CA LYS A 150 4.75 14.90 2.09
C LYS A 150 4.47 14.18 0.77
N LEU A 151 5.30 13.20 0.40
CA LEU A 151 5.13 12.39 -0.80
C LEU A 151 3.85 11.55 -0.73
N GLU A 152 3.62 10.85 0.38
CA GLU A 152 2.38 10.11 0.63
C GLU A 152 1.16 11.01 0.48
N LYS A 153 1.18 12.20 1.09
CA LYS A 153 0.07 13.16 1.02
C LYS A 153 -0.17 13.68 -0.40
N CYS A 154 0.88 14.01 -1.16
CA CYS A 154 0.74 14.42 -2.56
C CYS A 154 0.08 13.32 -3.39
N LEU A 155 0.58 12.08 -3.26
CA LEU A 155 0.07 10.93 -3.98
C LEU A 155 -1.39 10.62 -3.62
N ILE A 156 -1.79 10.73 -2.35
CA ILE A 156 -3.19 10.55 -1.95
C ILE A 156 -4.09 11.61 -2.61
N ASN A 157 -3.65 12.87 -2.67
CA ASN A 157 -4.46 13.95 -3.25
C ASN A 157 -4.60 13.80 -4.77
N GLU A 158 -3.52 13.43 -5.46
CA GLU A 158 -3.48 13.34 -6.92
C GLU A 158 -4.08 12.03 -7.45
N LEU A 159 -3.75 10.90 -6.82
CA LEU A 159 -4.22 9.57 -7.26
C LEU A 159 -5.61 9.21 -6.74
N LYS A 160 -6.09 9.91 -5.69
CA LYS A 160 -7.39 9.68 -5.05
C LYS A 160 -7.68 8.19 -4.77
N PRO A 161 -6.80 7.50 -4.02
CA PRO A 161 -6.94 6.07 -3.74
C PRO A 161 -8.28 5.77 -3.08
N ILE A 162 -9.01 4.75 -3.56
CA ILE A 162 -10.36 4.40 -3.09
C ILE A 162 -10.42 4.25 -1.56
N LEU A 163 -9.39 3.64 -0.96
CA LEU A 163 -9.40 3.30 0.45
C LEU A 163 -9.08 4.48 1.38
N GLN A 164 -8.59 5.62 0.87
CA GLN A 164 -8.22 6.77 1.70
C GLN A 164 -8.85 8.08 1.26
N TYR A 165 -9.28 8.20 0.00
CA TYR A 165 -9.88 9.41 -0.50
C TYR A 165 -11.30 9.55 0.02
N THR A 166 -11.53 10.55 0.87
CA THR A 166 -12.86 11.02 1.19
C THR A 166 -13.17 12.20 0.26
N PRO A 167 -14.16 12.10 -0.65
CA PRO A 167 -14.62 13.26 -1.39
C PRO A 167 -15.02 14.34 -0.39
N ARG A 168 -14.53 15.58 -0.59
CA ARG A 168 -15.09 16.71 0.17
C ARG A 168 -16.59 16.74 -0.15
N LYS A 169 -17.43 16.75 0.90
CA LYS A 169 -18.87 16.96 0.70
C LYS A 169 -19.04 18.26 -0.12
N PRO A 170 -19.91 18.26 -1.14
CA PRO A 170 -20.26 19.48 -1.85
C PRO A 170 -20.80 20.54 -0.89
#